data_AF-A0A254Q0A1-F1
#
_entry.id   AF-A0A254Q0A1-F1
#
_cell.length_a   1.000
_cell.length_b   1.000
_cell.length_c   1.000
_cell.angle_alpha   90.00
_cell.angle_beta   90.00
_cell.angle_gamma   90.00
#
_symmetry.space_group_name_H-M   'P 1'
#
loop_
_entity.id
_entity.type
_entity.pdbx_description
1 polymer ?
#
loop_
_entity_poly.entity_id
_entity_poly.type
_entity_poly.pdbx_seq_one_letter_code
_entity_poly.pdbx_strand_id
1 'polypeptide(L)'
;LSCHPWEMDKNYYNEGGLAALQAKPKGRAPMPKPFKPFTPTNKPVTQMTPDELMQELEYRRMETDYLKKLEALAQQKHLASKNKSK
;
A
#
# COMPACT_ATOMS: atom_id res chain seq x y z
N LEU A 1 -0.57 12.65 -42.48
CA LEU A 1 -0.26 11.22 -42.67
C LEU A 1 -1.21 10.44 -41.77
N SER A 2 -2.34 10.01 -42.31
CA SER A 2 -3.35 9.27 -41.54
C SER A 2 -2.94 7.80 -41.52
N CYS A 3 -2.46 7.31 -40.39
CA CYS A 3 -2.26 5.88 -40.20
C CYS A 3 -3.65 5.25 -40.03
N HIS A 4 -4.12 4.52 -41.03
CA HIS A 4 -5.40 3.84 -40.95
C HIS A 4 -5.27 2.63 -40.00
N PRO A 5 -6.15 2.38 -38.99
CA PRO A 5 -6.11 1.15 -38.18
C PRO A 5 -5.74 -0.18 -38.85
N TRP A 6 -6.15 -0.45 -40.10
CA TRP A 6 -5.79 -1.69 -40.78
C TRP A 6 -4.27 -1.83 -41.06
N GLU A 7 -3.55 -0.72 -41.09
CA GLU A 7 -2.11 -0.66 -41.29
C GLU A 7 -1.36 -0.93 -39.96
N MET A 8 -1.94 -0.54 -38.83
CA MET A 8 -1.44 -0.85 -37.49
C MET A 8 -1.57 -2.33 -37.16
N ASP A 9 -2.73 -2.93 -37.42
CA ASP A 9 -2.95 -4.37 -37.15
C ASP A 9 -2.00 -5.25 -37.97
N LYS A 10 -1.71 -4.85 -39.22
CA LYS A 10 -0.72 -5.51 -40.06
C LYS A 10 0.69 -5.48 -39.46
N ASN A 11 1.09 -4.34 -38.90
CA ASN A 11 2.40 -4.20 -38.25
C ASN A 11 2.48 -5.06 -36.99
N TYR A 12 1.46 -5.01 -36.12
CA TYR A 12 1.40 -5.88 -34.93
C TYR A 12 1.47 -7.38 -35.30
N TYR A 13 0.76 -7.78 -36.36
CA TYR A 13 0.79 -9.16 -36.83
C TYR A 13 2.16 -9.58 -37.38
N ASN A 14 2.83 -8.72 -38.15
CA ASN A 14 4.17 -9.01 -38.66
C ASN A 14 5.21 -9.13 -37.53
N GLU A 15 5.04 -8.36 -36.46
CA GLU A 15 5.97 -8.32 -35.32
C GLU A 15 5.76 -9.48 -34.33
N GLY A 16 4.52 -9.90 -34.07
CA GLY A 16 4.21 -10.88 -33.02
C GLY A 16 3.12 -11.90 -33.36
N GLY A 17 2.75 -12.03 -34.64
CA GLY A 17 1.77 -12.99 -35.13
C GLY A 17 0.38 -12.81 -34.51
N LEU A 18 -0.36 -13.91 -34.40
CA LEU A 18 -1.71 -13.92 -33.81
C LEU A 18 -1.73 -13.48 -32.34
N ALA A 19 -0.64 -13.67 -31.59
CA ALA A 19 -0.56 -13.30 -30.19
C ALA A 19 -0.55 -11.77 -30.00
N ALA A 20 0.04 -11.02 -30.95
CA ALA A 20 0.07 -9.56 -30.90
C ALA A 20 -1.30 -8.90 -31.11
N LEU A 21 -2.23 -9.61 -31.76
CA LEU A 21 -3.61 -9.17 -31.97
C LEU A 21 -4.52 -9.49 -30.77
N GLN A 22 -4.03 -10.23 -29.77
CA GLN A 22 -4.81 -10.52 -28.57
C GLN A 22 -5.04 -9.24 -27.75
N ALA A 23 -6.27 -9.07 -27.26
CA ALA A 23 -6.61 -7.92 -26.43
C ALA A 23 -5.77 -7.92 -25.14
N LYS A 24 -5.06 -6.82 -24.89
CA LYS A 24 -4.32 -6.63 -23.64
C LYS A 24 -5.32 -6.49 -22.48
N PRO A 25 -5.00 -7.03 -21.29
CA PRO A 25 -5.85 -6.87 -20.12
C PRO A 25 -6.12 -5.39 -19.86
N LYS A 26 -7.40 -5.03 -19.81
CA LYS A 26 -7.87 -3.65 -19.73
C LYS A 26 -8.09 -3.31 -18.26
N GLY A 27 -7.38 -2.31 -17.75
CA GLY A 27 -7.51 -1.84 -16.37
C GLY A 27 -6.27 -2.03 -15.50
N ARG A 28 -6.40 -1.69 -14.22
CA ARG A 28 -5.30 -1.80 -13.24
C ARG A 28 -5.13 -3.25 -12.80
N ALA A 29 -3.89 -3.68 -12.63
CA ALA A 29 -3.58 -4.98 -12.05
C ALA A 29 -4.24 -5.13 -10.66
N PRO A 30 -4.65 -6.35 -10.26
CA PRO A 30 -5.22 -6.59 -8.95
C PRO A 30 -4.23 -6.18 -7.86
N MET A 31 -4.73 -5.54 -6.80
CA MET A 31 -3.89 -5.23 -5.65
C MET A 31 -3.47 -6.50 -4.93
N PRO A 32 -2.24 -6.55 -4.38
CA PRO A 32 -1.82 -7.65 -3.52
C PRO A 32 -2.74 -7.78 -2.31
N LYS A 33 -2.80 -8.99 -1.74
CA LYS A 33 -3.60 -9.25 -0.55
C LYS A 33 -3.19 -8.32 0.60
N PRO A 34 -4.14 -7.85 1.43
CA PRO A 34 -3.82 -7.03 2.59
C PRO A 34 -2.84 -7.76 3.51
N PHE A 35 -1.91 -7.00 4.08
CA PHE A 35 -1.08 -7.49 5.17
C PHE A 35 -1.99 -7.93 6.33
N LYS A 36 -1.71 -9.09 6.92
CA LYS A 36 -2.42 -9.53 8.13
C LYS A 36 -1.80 -8.79 9.32
N PRO A 37 -2.51 -7.84 9.97
CA PRO A 37 -1.96 -7.15 11.12
C PRO A 37 -1.71 -8.15 12.25
N PHE A 38 -0.69 -7.86 13.06
CA PHE A 38 -0.47 -8.62 14.29
C PHE A 38 -1.69 -8.44 15.21
N THR A 39 -2.26 -9.56 15.64
CA THR A 39 -3.36 -9.57 16.60
C THR A 39 -2.79 -9.87 17.99
N PRO A 40 -2.77 -8.90 18.91
CA PRO A 40 -2.28 -9.13 20.26
C PRO A 40 -3.12 -10.23 20.92
N THR A 41 -2.44 -11.13 21.59
CA THR A 41 -3.08 -12.28 22.22
C THR A 41 -3.60 -11.89 23.61
N ASN A 42 -4.83 -12.28 23.97
CA ASN A 42 -5.41 -12.03 25.31
C ASN A 42 -4.83 -12.95 26.42
N LYS A 43 -3.77 -13.70 26.12
CA LYS A 43 -3.09 -14.55 27.11
C LYS A 43 -2.40 -13.64 28.13
N PRO A 44 -2.36 -14.04 29.41
CA PRO A 44 -1.55 -13.32 30.38
C PRO A 44 -0.06 -13.44 30.01
N VAL A 45 0.70 -12.37 30.27
CA VAL A 45 2.15 -12.28 30.03
C VAL A 45 2.91 -13.46 30.64
N THR A 46 2.45 -13.97 31.79
CA THR A 46 3.03 -15.10 32.51
C THR A 46 2.94 -16.44 31.77
N GLN A 47 2.08 -16.54 30.75
CA GLN A 47 1.88 -17.74 29.93
C GLN A 47 2.42 -17.56 28.50
N MET A 48 2.99 -16.40 28.17
CA MET A 48 3.58 -16.15 26.86
C MET A 48 4.98 -16.75 26.76
N THR A 49 5.30 -17.25 25.56
CA THR A 49 6.66 -17.65 25.21
C THR A 49 7.57 -16.43 25.04
N PRO A 50 8.90 -16.57 25.16
CA PRO A 50 9.84 -15.46 24.92
C PRO A 50 9.67 -14.79 23.55
N ASP A 51 9.43 -15.59 22.51
CA ASP A 51 9.23 -15.10 21.13
C ASP A 51 7.93 -14.28 21.01
N GLU A 52 6.83 -14.75 21.61
CA GLU A 52 5.57 -14.00 21.67
C GLU A 52 5.75 -12.65 22.39
N LEU A 53 6.54 -12.62 23.46
CA LEU A 53 6.83 -11.38 24.20
C LEU A 53 7.66 -10.39 23.38
N MET A 54 8.67 -10.87 22.65
CA MET A 54 9.47 -10.01 21.77
C MET A 54 8.61 -9.40 20.67
N GLN A 55 7.77 -10.22 20.02
CA GLN A 55 6.88 -9.76 18.96
C GLN A 55 5.86 -8.73 19.47
N GLU A 56 5.28 -8.97 20.66
CA GLU A 56 4.38 -8.01 21.32
C GLU A 56 5.11 -6.69 21.62
N LEU A 57 6.34 -6.73 22.14
CA LEU A 57 7.13 -5.53 22.40
C LEU A 57 7.44 -4.72 21.14
N GLU A 58 7.84 -5.39 20.06
CA GLU A 58 8.09 -4.74 18.77
C GLU A 58 6.82 -4.09 18.23
N TYR A 59 5.71 -4.83 18.22
CA TYR A 59 4.41 -4.31 17.80
C TYR A 59 4.02 -3.06 18.61
N ARG A 60 4.16 -3.10 19.93
CA ARG A 60 3.86 -1.97 20.82
C ARG A 60 4.76 -0.77 20.53
N ARG A 61 6.06 -0.98 20.34
CA ARG A 61 7.00 0.12 19.98
C ARG A 61 6.58 0.79 18.68
N MET A 62 6.31 0.00 17.65
CA MET A 62 5.86 0.51 16.34
C MET A 62 4.57 1.31 16.46
N GLU A 63 3.58 0.80 17.21
CA GLU A 63 2.31 1.51 17.46
C GLU A 63 2.56 2.85 18.17
N THR A 64 3.40 2.86 19.22
CA THR A 64 3.69 4.10 19.95
C THR A 64 4.39 5.14 19.08
N ASP A 65 5.33 4.73 18.23
CA ASP A 65 6.04 5.64 17.33
C ASP A 65 5.11 6.20 16.25
N TYR A 66 4.19 5.37 15.74
CA TYR A 66 3.16 5.81 14.81
C TYR A 66 2.23 6.85 15.43
N LEU A 67 1.74 6.59 16.64
CA LEU A 67 0.87 7.52 17.36
C LEU A 67 1.56 8.86 17.65
N LYS A 68 2.84 8.85 18.06
CA LYS A 68 3.63 10.07 18.25
C LYS A 68 3.75 10.90 16.98
N LYS A 69 3.95 10.26 15.83
CA LYS A 69 3.99 10.94 14.53
C LYS A 69 2.66 11.62 14.21
N LEU A 70 1.54 10.92 14.44
CA LEU A 70 0.21 11.49 14.23
C LEU A 70 -0.06 12.67 15.17
N GLU A 71 0.33 12.54 16.43
CA GLU A 71 0.20 13.60 17.43
C GLU A 71 0.98 14.85 17.00
N ALA A 72 2.24 14.69 16.59
CA ALA A 72 3.07 15.79 16.09
C ALA A 72 2.43 16.50 14.89
N LEU A 73 1.86 15.74 13.94
CA LEU A 73 1.14 16.31 12.80
C LEU A 73 -0.11 17.09 13.23
N ALA A 74 -0.87 16.58 14.19
CA ALA A 74 -2.05 17.25 14.73
C ALA A 74 -1.67 18.57 15.45
N GLN A 75 -0.63 18.53 16.28
CA GLN A 75 -0.10 19.71 16.97
C GLN A 75 0.37 20.78 15.97
N GLN A 76 1.11 20.41 14.93
CA GLN A 76 1.55 21.35 13.88
C GLN A 76 0.36 22.01 13.18
N LYS A 77 -0.68 21.24 12.83
CA LYS A 77 -1.90 21.79 12.21
C LYS A 77 -2.60 22.79 13.12
N HIS A 78 -2.70 22.49 14.42
CA HIS A 78 -3.32 23.39 15.40
C HIS A 78 -2.52 24.70 15.58
N LEU A 79 -1.19 24.63 15.61
CA LEU A 79 -0.35 25.82 15.66
C LEU A 79 -0.48 26.67 14.38
N ALA A 80 -0.50 26.01 13.21
CA ALA A 80 -0.66 26.70 11.93
C ALA A 80 -2.01 27.39 11.80
N SER A 81 -3.11 26.83 12.32
CA SER A 81 -4.41 27.50 12.31
C SER A 81 -4.46 28.69 13.28
N LYS A 82 -3.89 28.55 14.48
CA LYS A 82 -3.80 29.64 15.47
C LYS A 82 -3.01 30.83 14.95
N ASN A 83 -1.95 30.59 14.17
CA ASN A 83 -1.11 31.64 13.60
C ASN A 83 -1.77 32.36 12.40
N LYS A 84 -2.76 31.75 11.73
CA LYS A 84 -3.53 32.39 10.64
C LYS A 84 -4.69 33.25 11.15
N SER A 85 -5.10 33.04 12.40
CA SER A 85 -6.20 33.76 13.04
C SER A 85 -5.74 35.04 13.77
N LYS A 86 -4.43 35.32 13.78
CA LYS A 86 -3.85 36.58 14.27
C LYS A 86 -3.45 37.43 13.08
#